data_AF-A0AAD4LT33-F1
#
_entry.id   AF-A0AAD4LT33-F1
#
_cell.length_a   1.000
_cell.length_b   1.000
_cell.length_c   1.000
_cell.angle_alpha   90.00
_cell.angle_beta   90.00
_cell.angle_gamma   90.00
#
_symmetry.space_group_name_H-M   'P 1'
#
loop_
_entity.id
_entity.type
_entity.pdbx_description
1 polymer ?
#
loop_
_entity_poly.entity_id
_entity_poly.type
_entity_poly.pdbx_seq_one_letter_code
_entity_poly.pdbx_strand_id
1 'polypeptide(L)'
;MASSPSNASASTGLSPGCQIAELLQFSCQIQLSDYGHQQFHCFPIPRLFRLCQGEPAIEITRVASTDPSTGKVSIAEDVIQQLPKAKKWKDVVRNQA
;
A
#
# COMPACT_ATOMS: atom_id res chain seq x y z
N MET A 1 -12.19 -39.19 -36.81
CA MET A 1 -13.17 -38.14 -36.45
C MET A 1 -13.44 -38.33 -34.95
N ALA A 2 -12.71 -37.60 -34.10
CA ALA A 2 -13.21 -36.43 -33.35
C ALA A 2 -14.13 -36.88 -32.17
N SER A 3 -13.94 -36.57 -30.89
CA SER A 3 -13.01 -35.69 -30.16
C SER A 3 -13.06 -36.09 -28.68
N SER A 4 -11.95 -35.98 -27.95
CA SER A 4 -11.94 -36.04 -26.48
C SER A 4 -12.72 -34.85 -25.89
N PRO A 5 -13.49 -35.02 -24.80
CA PRO A 5 -13.93 -33.87 -24.01
C PRO A 5 -12.80 -33.46 -23.08
N SER A 6 -12.16 -32.34 -23.40
CA SER A 6 -11.35 -31.56 -22.48
C SER A 6 -12.24 -31.13 -21.32
N ASN A 7 -12.06 -31.74 -20.15
CA ASN A 7 -12.56 -31.20 -18.89
C ASN A 7 -11.73 -29.94 -18.59
N ALA A 8 -12.11 -28.84 -19.21
CA ALA A 8 -11.66 -27.51 -18.85
C ALA A 8 -12.24 -27.25 -17.46
N SER A 9 -11.47 -27.63 -16.43
CA SER A 9 -11.64 -27.06 -15.10
C SER A 9 -11.51 -25.55 -15.30
N ALA A 10 -12.66 -24.86 -15.28
CA ALA A 10 -12.72 -23.43 -15.21
C ALA A 10 -11.95 -23.04 -13.95
N SER A 11 -10.68 -22.67 -14.13
CA SER A 11 -9.94 -21.92 -13.15
C SER A 11 -10.72 -20.63 -12.99
N THR A 12 -11.64 -20.64 -12.03
CA THR A 12 -12.19 -19.42 -11.47
C THR A 12 -11.02 -18.79 -10.76
N GLY A 13 -10.20 -18.09 -11.53
CA GLY A 13 -9.12 -17.26 -11.04
C GLY A 13 -9.76 -16.11 -10.29
N LEU A 14 -10.19 -16.38 -9.06
CA LEU A 14 -10.09 -15.41 -8.00
C LEU A 14 -8.59 -15.05 -7.98
N SER A 15 -8.24 -13.98 -8.70
CA SER A 15 -6.98 -13.31 -8.47
C SER A 15 -6.87 -13.17 -6.96
N PRO A 16 -5.81 -13.68 -6.32
CA PRO A 16 -5.66 -13.58 -4.88
C PRO A 16 -5.78 -12.10 -4.54
N GLY A 17 -6.90 -11.75 -3.90
CA GLY A 17 -7.31 -10.36 -3.75
C GLY A 17 -6.20 -9.58 -3.07
N CYS A 18 -5.87 -8.41 -3.61
CA CYS A 18 -4.89 -7.56 -2.95
C CYS A 18 -5.39 -7.17 -1.56
N GLN A 19 -4.49 -7.16 -0.58
CA GLN A 19 -4.79 -6.82 0.79
C GLN A 19 -4.25 -5.44 1.12
N ILE A 20 -4.96 -4.69 1.96
CA ILE A 20 -4.43 -3.47 2.55
C ILE A 20 -3.81 -3.83 3.90
N ALA A 21 -2.56 -3.44 4.09
CA ALA A 21 -1.83 -3.59 5.35
C ALA A 21 -1.43 -2.22 5.88
N GLU A 22 -1.36 -2.08 7.19
CA GLU A 22 -0.91 -0.87 7.86
C GLU A 22 0.47 -1.09 8.50
N LEU A 23 1.36 -0.12 8.30
CA LEU A 23 2.62 0.01 9.02
C LEU A 23 2.57 1.32 9.83
N LEU A 24 2.64 1.20 11.15
CA LEU A 24 2.72 2.37 12.02
C LEU A 24 4.17 2.82 12.15
N GLN A 25 4.47 4.03 11.65
CA GLN A 25 5.76 4.69 11.86
C GLN A 25 5.62 5.76 12.93
N PHE A 26 6.73 6.22 13.49
CA PHE A 26 6.74 7.35 14.43
C PHE A 26 7.77 8.39 13.97
N SER A 27 7.40 9.67 14.04
CA SER A 27 8.34 10.78 13.94
C SER A 27 8.52 11.39 15.32
N CYS A 28 9.74 11.33 15.84
CA CYS A 28 10.07 11.81 17.17
C CYS A 28 10.85 13.12 17.11
N GLN A 29 10.52 14.05 18.00
CA GLN A 29 11.21 15.32 18.19
C GLN A 29 11.62 15.45 19.66
N ILE A 30 12.74 16.12 19.92
CA ILE A 30 13.15 16.47 21.29
C ILE A 30 12.54 17.82 21.62
N GLN A 31 11.85 17.88 22.76
CA GLN A 31 11.30 19.11 23.33
C GLN A 31 11.87 19.30 24.74
N LEU A 32 12.12 20.55 25.15
CA LEU A 32 12.37 20.82 26.56
C LEU A 32 11.03 20.87 27.29
N SER A 33 10.93 20.14 28.39
CA SER A 33 9.86 20.28 29.37
C SER A 33 9.97 21.61 30.13
N ASP A 34 8.90 22.00 30.82
CA ASP A 34 8.84 23.22 31.65
C ASP A 34 9.92 23.26 32.75
N TYR A 35 10.48 22.10 33.11
CA TYR A 35 11.54 21.95 34.11
C TYR A 35 12.96 21.86 33.50
N GLY A 36 13.09 22.08 32.18
CA GLY A 36 14.37 22.08 31.48
C GLY A 36 14.89 20.70 31.06
N HIS A 37 14.14 19.62 31.33
CA HIS A 37 14.52 18.27 30.90
C HIS A 37 14.16 18.02 29.43
N GLN A 38 15.05 17.34 28.69
CA GLN A 38 14.75 16.86 27.34
C GLN A 38 13.74 15.71 27.39
N GLN A 39 12.67 15.85 26.62
CA GLN A 39 11.63 14.84 26.45
C GLN A 39 11.46 14.53 24.97
N PHE A 40 11.35 13.24 24.64
CA PHE A 40 10.98 12.82 23.30
C PHE A 40 9.47 12.88 23.15
N HIS A 41 9.03 13.58 22.11
CA HIS A 41 7.64 13.63 21.71
C HIS A 41 7.51 12.99 20.32
N CYS A 42 6.78 11.87 20.24
CA CYS A 42 6.65 11.07 19.03
C CYS A 42 5.22 11.11 18.49
N PHE A 43 5.09 11.41 17.20
CA PHE A 43 3.81 11.43 16.50
C PHE A 43 3.67 10.17 15.63
N PRO A 44 2.55 9.44 15.73
CA PRO A 44 2.30 8.29 14.87
C PRO A 44 2.05 8.74 13.42
N ILE A 45 2.61 8.00 12.47
CA ILE A 45 2.45 8.18 11.03
C ILE A 45 1.96 6.84 10.47
N PRO A 46 0.65 6.63 10.33
CA PRO A 46 0.12 5.43 9.71
C PRO A 46 0.48 5.42 8.22
N ARG A 47 1.05 4.31 7.75
CA ARG A 47 1.41 4.08 6.35
C ARG A 47 0.63 2.89 5.83
N LEU A 48 -0.16 3.11 4.79
CA LEU A 48 -1.00 2.08 4.21
C LEU A 48 -0.31 1.50 2.98
N PHE A 49 -0.32 0.18 2.87
CA PHE A 49 0.30 -0.56 1.77
C PHE A 49 -0.71 -1.48 1.10
N ARG A 50 -0.67 -1.52 -0.24
CA ARG A 50 -1.37 -2.54 -1.03
C ARG A 50 -0.42 -3.71 -1.30
N LEU A 51 -0.79 -4.88 -0.84
CA LEU A 51 -0.06 -6.13 -1.02
C LEU A 51 -0.82 -7.00 -2.04
N CYS A 52 -0.19 -7.27 -3.18
CA CYS A 52 -0.72 -8.20 -4.19
C CYS A 52 0.29 -9.33 -4.39
N GLN A 53 -0.17 -10.55 -4.65
CA GLN A 53 0.75 -11.68 -4.87
C GLN A 53 1.60 -11.45 -6.13
N GLY A 54 2.92 -11.66 -6.01
CA GLY A 54 3.86 -11.53 -7.13
C GLY A 54 4.25 -10.09 -7.48
N GLU A 55 3.67 -9.10 -6.80
CA GLU A 55 3.97 -7.68 -6.99
C GLU A 55 4.67 -7.10 -5.75
N PRO A 56 5.51 -6.06 -5.90
CA PRO A 56 6.03 -5.31 -4.77
C PRO A 56 4.92 -4.66 -3.96
N ALA A 57 5.14 -4.49 -2.65
CA ALA A 57 4.27 -3.68 -1.81
C ALA A 57 4.30 -2.21 -2.28
N ILE A 58 3.12 -1.61 -2.45
CA ILE A 58 2.98 -0.21 -2.88
C ILE A 58 2.40 0.60 -1.73
N GLU A 59 3.10 1.66 -1.33
CA GLU A 59 2.54 2.63 -0.37
C GLU A 59 1.41 3.43 -1.03
N ILE A 60 0.23 3.41 -0.40
CA ILE A 60 -1.01 4.04 -0.87
C ILE A 60 -1.51 5.12 0.10
N THR A 61 -0.76 5.43 1.16
CA THR A 61 -1.14 6.41 2.20
C THR A 61 -1.62 7.75 1.62
N ARG A 62 -1.00 8.24 0.55
CA ARG A 62 -1.32 9.55 -0.06
C ARG A 62 -2.61 9.57 -0.86
N VAL A 63 -3.15 8.41 -1.20
CA VAL A 63 -4.31 8.26 -2.10
C VAL A 63 -5.47 7.52 -1.45
N ALA A 64 -5.27 7.03 -0.23
CA ALA A 64 -6.30 6.40 0.56
C ALA A 64 -7.13 7.47 1.28
N SER A 65 -8.45 7.43 1.11
CA SER A 65 -9.39 8.18 1.91
C SER A 65 -9.79 7.37 3.13
N THR A 66 -9.88 8.03 4.28
CA THR A 66 -10.37 7.41 5.52
C THR A 66 -11.70 8.04 5.87
N ASP A 67 -12.73 7.22 6.06
CA ASP A 67 -14.01 7.68 6.60
C ASP A 67 -13.81 8.05 8.08
N PRO A 68 -14.00 9.32 8.47
CA PRO A 68 -13.75 9.77 9.84
C PRO A 68 -14.75 9.20 10.86
N SER A 69 -15.90 8.69 10.41
CA SER A 69 -16.95 8.12 11.27
C SER A 69 -16.77 6.62 11.52
N THR A 70 -16.22 5.87 10.55
CA THR A 70 -16.07 4.42 10.63
C THR A 70 -14.62 3.95 10.73
N GLY A 71 -13.65 4.82 10.44
CA GLY A 71 -12.23 4.46 10.31
C GLY A 71 -11.93 3.60 9.09
N LYS A 72 -12.91 3.35 8.21
CA LYS A 72 -12.72 2.52 7.02
C LYS A 72 -11.84 3.24 6.02
N VAL A 73 -10.80 2.56 5.59
CA VAL A 73 -9.88 3.01 4.54
C VAL A 73 -10.41 2.55 3.17
N SER A 74 -10.53 3.47 2.23
CA SER A 74 -10.88 3.19 0.84
C SER A 74 -9.90 3.88 -0.11
N ILE A 75 -9.69 3.30 -1.28
CA ILE A 75 -8.91 3.92 -2.36
C ILE A 75 -9.88 4.10 -3.52
N ALA A 76 -9.94 5.29 -4.09
CA ALA A 76 -10.76 5.53 -5.26
C ALA A 76 -10.21 4.74 -6.46
N GLU A 77 -11.08 4.06 -7.19
CA GLU A 77 -10.71 3.10 -8.24
C GLU A 77 -9.95 3.77 -9.41
N ASP A 78 -10.28 5.03 -9.69
CA ASP A 78 -9.60 5.87 -10.68
C ASP A 78 -8.12 6.11 -10.30
N VAL A 79 -7.83 6.27 -9.01
CA VAL A 79 -6.46 6.43 -8.53
C VAL A 79 -5.69 5.12 -8.65
N ILE A 80 -6.31 3.97 -8.36
CA ILE A 80 -5.69 2.65 -8.53
C ILE A 80 -5.21 2.44 -9.98
N GLN A 81 -6.00 2.90 -10.96
CA GLN A 81 -5.64 2.81 -12.38
C GLN A 81 -4.51 3.75 -12.79
N GLN A 82 -4.32 4.86 -12.07
CA GLN A 82 -3.29 5.86 -12.32
C GLN A 82 -2.04 5.68 -11.46
N LEU A 83 -2.04 4.74 -10.51
CA LEU A 83 -0.86 4.46 -9.69
C LEU A 83 0.33 4.15 -10.61
N PRO A 84 1.49 4.78 -10.37
CA PRO A 84 2.68 4.48 -11.14
C PRO A 84 2.95 2.98 -11.03
N LYS A 85 3.16 2.33 -12.19
CA LYS A 85 3.54 0.93 -12.21
C LYS A 85 4.78 0.76 -11.35
N ALA A 86 4.67 -0.08 -10.32
CA ALA A 86 5.82 -0.44 -9.52
C ALA A 86 6.91 -0.99 -10.46
N LYS A 87 8.11 -0.43 -10.34
CA LYS A 87 9.31 -0.96 -11.01
C LYS A 87 10.16 -1.66 -9.96
N LYS A 88 10.86 -2.71 -10.36
CA LYS A 88 11.90 -3.26 -9.48
C LYS A 88 12.93 -2.15 -9.29
N TRP A 89 13.51 -2.05 -8.09
CA TRP A 89 14.50 -1.01 -7.79
C TRP A 89 15.63 -0.95 -8.82
N LYS A 90 16.10 -2.13 -9.28
CA LYS A 90 17.11 -2.27 -10.34
C LYS A 90 16.70 -1.72 -11.72
N ASP A 91 15.41 -1.54 -11.97
CA ASP A 91 14.85 -1.04 -13.22
C ASP A 91 14.53 0.48 -13.14
N VAL A 92 14.81 1.12 -11.99
CA VAL A 92 14.65 2.56 -11.79
C VAL A 92 15.87 3.28 -12.37
N VAL A 93 15.69 3.90 -13.54
CA VAL A 93 16.67 4.78 -14.16
C VAL A 93 16.38 6.23 -13.77
N ARG A 94 17.42 6.98 -13.41
CA ARG A 94 17.32 8.42 -13.20
C ARG A 94 17.15 9.09 -14.56
N ASN A 95 15.97 9.65 -14.84
CA ASN A 95 15.80 10.48 -16.03
C ASN A 95 16.75 11.68 -15.92
N GLN A 96 17.65 11.84 -16.89
CA GLN A 96 18.36 13.10 -17.09
C GLN A 96 17.37 14.07 -17.74
N ALA A 97 17.20 15.23 -17.13
CA ALA A 97 16.39 16.33 -17.64
C ALA A 97 17.14 17.05 -18.77
#